data_AF-A0A5J5LNN0-F1
#
_entry.id   AF-A0A5J5LNN0-F1
#
_cell.length_a   1.000
_cell.length_b   1.000
_cell.length_c   1.000
_cell.angle_alpha   90.00
_cell.angle_beta   90.00
_cell.angle_gamma   90.00
#
_symmetry.space_group_name_H-M   'P 1'
#
loop_
_entity.id
_entity.type
_entity.pdbx_description
1 polymer ?
#
loop_
_entity_poly.entity_id
_entity_poly.type
_entity_poly.pdbx_seq_one_letter_code
_entity_poly.pdbx_strand_id
1 'polypeptide(L)'
;MRQSGSWMTIWDDRILEIIHEEGNGSPKELEDRDEIRISKSSVSRRLKKLADHDLLQPLANGVYVITEEGEAYLNGEYDAGKERYINRGKSADEENGADATDGPGINS
;
A
#
# COMPACT_ATOMS: atom_id res chain seq x y z
N MET A 1 5.00 -6.25 6.49
CA MET A 1 6.04 -5.20 6.40
C MET A 1 5.90 -4.53 5.06
N ARG A 2 5.89 -3.19 5.01
CA ARG A 2 5.71 -2.42 3.76
C ARG A 2 6.84 -2.72 2.77
N GLN A 3 6.50 -2.82 1.48
CA GLN A 3 7.46 -3.02 0.39
C GLN A 3 7.63 -1.70 -0.37
N SER A 4 8.50 -0.83 0.14
CA SER A 4 8.75 0.51 -0.41
C SER A 4 9.54 0.45 -1.73
N GLY A 5 9.17 1.31 -2.67
CA GLY A 5 9.92 1.48 -3.92
C GLY A 5 11.22 2.26 -3.72
N SER A 6 12.21 2.02 -4.58
CA SER A 6 13.50 2.75 -4.55
C SER A 6 13.37 4.26 -4.81
N TRP A 7 12.22 4.69 -5.33
CA TRP A 7 11.86 6.09 -5.62
C TRP A 7 11.21 6.82 -4.42
N MET A 8 10.89 6.08 -3.35
CA MET A 8 10.25 6.60 -2.15
C MET A 8 11.27 7.22 -1.20
N THR A 9 10.75 8.08 -0.34
CA THR A 9 11.42 8.76 0.75
C THR A 9 10.61 8.56 2.03
N ILE A 10 11.19 8.85 3.19
CA ILE A 10 10.47 8.75 4.47
C ILE A 10 9.18 9.60 4.53
N TRP A 11 9.13 10.69 3.76
CA TRP A 11 7.98 11.58 3.73
C TRP A 11 6.79 11.00 2.98
N ASP A 12 7.01 10.04 2.08
CA ASP A 12 5.92 9.40 1.34
C ASP A 12 5.04 8.57 2.26
N ASP A 13 5.66 7.79 3.14
CA ASP A 13 4.95 7.06 4.20
C ASP A 13 4.16 8.02 5.09
N ARG A 14 4.77 9.13 5.53
CA ARG A 14 4.07 10.12 6.37
C ARG A 14 2.87 10.73 5.64
N ILE A 15 3.04 11.11 4.38
CA ILE A 15 1.97 11.71 3.57
C ILE A 15 0.83 10.72 3.36
N LEU A 16 1.14 9.47 2.99
CA LEU A 16 0.12 8.44 2.80
C LEU A 16 -0.65 8.16 4.09
N GLU A 17 0.04 8.06 5.24
CA GLU A 17 -0.62 7.83 6.52
C GLU A 17 -1.55 8.97 6.94
N ILE A 18 -1.11 10.23 6.76
CA ILE A 18 -1.94 11.39 7.07
C ILE A 18 -3.17 11.43 6.15
N ILE A 19 -2.99 11.22 4.84
CA ILE A 19 -4.12 11.22 3.90
C ILE A 19 -5.08 10.06 4.18
N HIS A 20 -4.58 8.91 4.61
CA HIS A 20 -5.42 7.78 5.01
C HIS A 20 -6.25 8.10 6.26
N GLU A 21 -5.65 8.73 7.27
CA GLU A 21 -6.34 9.12 8.51
C GLU A 21 -7.37 10.24 8.30
N GLU A 22 -7.01 11.28 7.54
CA GLU A 22 -7.84 12.47 7.30
C GLU A 22 -8.81 12.30 6.11
N GLY A 23 -8.64 11.24 5.32
CA GLY A 23 -9.37 10.95 4.09
C GLY A 23 -8.92 11.74 2.85
N ASN A 24 -8.23 12.87 3.02
CA ASN A 24 -7.68 13.66 1.93
C ASN A 24 -6.50 14.53 2.40
N GLY A 25 -5.76 15.11 1.45
CA GLY A 25 -4.76 16.13 1.77
C GLY A 25 -4.36 16.99 0.58
N SER A 26 -4.01 18.24 0.88
CA SER A 26 -3.42 19.19 -0.07
C SER A 26 -1.99 19.58 0.34
N PRO A 27 -1.18 20.16 -0.56
CA PRO A 27 0.19 20.57 -0.22
C PRO A 27 0.29 21.54 0.96
N LYS A 28 -0.73 22.38 1.18
CA LYS A 28 -0.72 23.36 2.27
C LYS A 28 -1.03 22.70 3.61
N GLU A 29 -2.11 21.91 3.67
CA GLU A 29 -2.50 21.20 4.88
C GLU A 29 -1.40 20.25 5.36
N LEU A 30 -0.77 19.52 4.43
CA LEU A 30 0.32 18.60 4.76
C LEU A 30 1.60 19.31 5.20
N GLU A 31 1.93 20.49 4.66
CA GLU A 31 3.09 21.27 5.14
C GLU A 31 2.92 21.71 6.60
N ASP A 32 1.68 21.98 7.01
CA ASP A 32 1.37 22.48 8.36
C ASP A 32 1.32 21.36 9.42
N ARG A 33 1.53 20.09 9.04
CA ARG A 33 1.56 18.94 9.95
C ARG A 33 2.92 18.80 10.62
N ASP A 34 2.92 18.57 11.94
CA ASP A 34 4.15 18.37 12.72
C ASP A 34 4.96 17.14 12.28
N GLU A 35 4.31 16.16 11.67
CA GLU A 35 4.93 14.96 11.12
C GLU A 35 5.65 15.22 9.79
N ILE A 36 5.49 16.40 9.18
CA ILE A 36 6.06 16.76 7.88
C ILE A 36 7.10 17.87 8.06
N ARG A 37 8.37 17.56 7.77
CA ARG A 37 9.49 18.53 7.92
C ARG A 37 10.10 18.95 6.58
N ILE A 38 9.28 19.02 5.54
CA ILE A 38 9.67 19.48 4.20
C ILE A 38 8.76 20.61 3.74
N SER A 39 9.28 21.49 2.88
CA SER A 39 8.50 22.63 2.35
C SER A 39 7.30 22.18 1.51
N LYS A 40 6.27 23.02 1.41
CA LYS A 40 5.11 22.81 0.54
C LYS A 40 5.47 22.48 -0.90
N SER A 41 6.52 23.08 -1.43
CA SER A 41 7.01 22.76 -2.79
C SER A 41 7.51 21.32 -2.91
N SER A 42 8.13 20.79 -1.86
CA SER A 42 8.60 19.41 -1.78
C SER A 42 7.43 18.46 -1.55
N VAL A 43 6.49 18.81 -0.66
CA VAL A 43 5.23 18.06 -0.48
C VAL A 43 4.48 17.94 -1.80
N SER A 44 4.33 19.03 -2.55
CA SER A 44 3.67 19.02 -3.86
C SER A 44 4.36 18.08 -4.86
N ARG A 45 5.70 18.01 -4.87
CA ARG A 45 6.43 17.05 -5.69
C ARG A 45 6.18 15.61 -5.25
N ARG A 46 6.14 15.34 -3.94
CA ARG A 46 5.88 14.00 -3.41
C ARG A 46 4.44 13.56 -3.68
N LEU A 47 3.45 14.42 -3.51
CA LEU A 47 2.04 14.15 -3.87
C LEU A 47 1.88 13.75 -5.34
N LYS A 48 2.50 14.53 -6.25
CA LYS A 48 2.52 14.17 -7.67
C LYS A 48 3.20 12.82 -7.90
N LYS A 49 4.35 12.58 -7.27
CA LYS A 49 5.08 11.33 -7.42
C LYS A 49 4.27 10.12 -6.93
N LEU A 50 3.61 10.23 -5.79
CA LEU A 50 2.71 9.21 -5.25
C LEU A 50 1.53 8.94 -6.20
N ALA A 51 0.97 9.99 -6.80
CA ALA A 51 -0.07 9.86 -7.82
C ALA A 51 0.41 9.24 -9.12
N ASP A 52 1.65 9.54 -9.56
CA ASP A 52 2.26 8.91 -10.74
C ASP A 52 2.45 7.39 -10.55
N HIS A 53 2.48 6.91 -9.30
CA HIS A 53 2.59 5.50 -8.92
C HIS A 53 1.26 4.91 -8.39
N ASP A 54 0.13 5.57 -8.69
CA ASP A 54 -1.22 5.14 -8.33
C ASP A 54 -1.47 4.92 -6.83
N LEU A 55 -0.63 5.46 -5.93
CA LEU A 55 -0.83 5.38 -4.48
C LEU A 55 -1.75 6.49 -3.94
N LEU A 56 -1.92 7.56 -4.73
CA LEU A 56 -2.84 8.65 -4.47
C LEU A 56 -3.60 9.00 -5.75
N GLN A 57 -4.82 9.50 -5.62
CA GLN A 57 -5.61 10.02 -6.72
C GLN A 57 -5.72 11.55 -6.60
N PRO A 58 -5.30 12.34 -7.61
CA PRO A 58 -5.52 13.77 -7.62
C PRO A 58 -6.99 14.10 -7.93
N LEU A 59 -7.55 15.01 -7.15
CA LEU A 59 -8.87 15.62 -7.36
C LEU A 59 -8.72 17.07 -7.83
N ALA A 60 -9.86 17.77 -7.97
CA ALA A 60 -9.86 19.20 -8.25
C ALA A 60 -9.15 20.00 -7.14
N ASN A 61 -8.65 21.20 -7.47
CA ASN A 61 -8.04 22.15 -6.54
C ASN A 61 -6.78 21.64 -5.80
N GLY A 62 -6.12 20.61 -6.33
CA GLY A 62 -4.86 20.10 -5.76
C GLY A 62 -5.03 19.29 -4.47
N VAL A 63 -6.25 18.78 -4.25
CA VAL A 63 -6.57 17.79 -3.21
C VAL A 63 -6.19 16.40 -3.73
N TYR A 64 -5.69 15.55 -2.84
CA TYR A 64 -5.37 14.16 -3.13
C TYR A 64 -6.08 13.25 -2.12
N VAL A 65 -6.52 12.09 -2.58
CA VAL A 65 -7.09 11.03 -1.74
C VAL A 65 -6.30 9.74 -1.92
N ILE A 66 -6.34 8.85 -0.94
CA ILE A 66 -5.67 7.55 -1.04
C ILE A 66 -6.43 6.62 -1.98
N THR A 67 -5.71 5.78 -2.71
CA THR A 67 -6.25 4.73 -3.58
C THR A 67 -6.26 3.38 -2.87
N GLU A 68 -6.86 2.36 -3.50
CA GLU A 68 -6.82 0.97 -3.02
C GLU A 68 -5.37 0.46 -2.94
N GLU A 69 -4.53 0.79 -3.92
CA GLU A 69 -3.10 0.45 -3.94
C GLU A 69 -2.33 1.15 -2.82
N GLY A 70 -2.66 2.41 -2.54
CA GLY A 70 -2.10 3.18 -1.44
C GLY A 70 -2.42 2.55 -0.08
N GLU A 71 -3.67 2.16 0.14
CA GLU A 71 -4.10 1.46 1.36
C GLU A 71 -3.42 0.10 1.50
N ALA A 72 -3.43 -0.71 0.42
CA ALA A 72 -2.75 -1.99 0.38
C ALA A 72 -1.25 -1.85 0.63
N TYR A 73 -0.61 -0.79 0.12
CA TYR A 73 0.79 -0.49 0.42
C TYR A 73 1.00 -0.24 1.91
N LEU A 74 0.16 0.58 2.55
CA LEU A 74 0.25 0.86 3.98
C LEU A 74 0.09 -0.41 4.83
N ASN A 75 -0.76 -1.34 4.38
CA ASN A 75 -1.00 -2.66 4.99
C ASN A 75 0.09 -3.70 4.66
N GLY A 76 1.01 -3.40 3.74
CA GLY A 76 2.06 -4.32 3.29
C GLY A 76 1.59 -5.39 2.31
N GLU A 77 0.47 -5.13 1.64
CA GLU A 77 -0.19 -5.96 0.63
C GLU A 77 0.10 -5.49 -0.80
N TYR A 78 0.85 -4.40 -0.98
CA TYR A 78 1.30 -3.88 -2.27
C TYR A 78 2.81 -3.56 -2.27
N ASP A 79 3.49 -3.95 -3.35
CA ASP A 79 4.90 -3.68 -3.59
C ASP A 79 5.03 -2.43 -4.47
N ALA A 80 5.35 -1.29 -3.86
CA ALA A 80 5.50 -0.02 -4.56
C ALA A 80 6.77 0.05 -5.43
N GLY A 81 7.72 -0.88 -5.27
CA GLY A 81 8.89 -0.99 -6.12
C GLY A 81 8.64 -1.77 -7.40
N LYS A 82 7.73 -2.75 -7.35
CA LYS A 82 7.33 -3.58 -8.50
C LYS A 82 5.94 -3.27 -9.04
N GLU A 83 5.24 -2.33 -8.42
CA GLU A 83 3.90 -1.85 -8.78
C GLU A 83 2.90 -2.99 -8.92
N ARG A 84 2.79 -3.83 -7.88
CA ARG A 84 1.88 -4.97 -7.87
C ARG A 84 1.45 -5.37 -6.47
N TYR A 85 0.25 -5.94 -6.36
CA TYR A 85 -0.21 -6.58 -5.13
C TYR A 85 0.67 -7.78 -4.75
N ILE A 86 0.97 -7.88 -3.47
CA ILE A 86 1.72 -8.97 -2.86
C ILE A 86 0.70 -9.98 -2.37
N ASN A 87 0.52 -11.02 -3.18
CA ASN A 87 -0.11 -12.27 -2.78
C ASN A 87 -1.57 -12.14 -2.28
N ARG A 88 -2.48 -11.76 -3.19
CA ARG A 88 -3.88 -12.25 -3.13
C ARG A 88 -3.90 -13.74 -3.53
N GLY A 89 -3.15 -14.57 -2.82
CA GLY A 89 -2.82 -15.95 -3.20
C GLY A 89 -2.41 -16.81 -2.01
N LYS A 90 -2.84 -16.44 -0.81
CA LYS A 90 -2.67 -17.26 0.40
C LYS A 90 -4.01 -17.59 1.05
N SER A 91 -5.02 -17.83 0.21
CA SER A 91 -6.35 -18.34 0.60
C SER A 91 -7.01 -19.04 -0.60
N ALA A 92 -6.44 -20.15 -1.09
CA ALA A 92 -7.16 -21.06 -2.01
C ALA A 92 -6.58 -22.48 -2.12
N ASP A 93 -5.31 -22.71 -1.77
CA ASP A 93 -4.64 -24.01 -2.09
C ASP A 93 -4.01 -24.72 -0.88
N GLU A 94 -4.57 -24.56 0.33
CA GLU A 94 -4.24 -25.41 1.49
C GLU A 94 -5.51 -26.03 2.09
N GLU A 95 -6.25 -26.79 1.27
CA GLU A 95 -7.14 -27.85 1.76
C GLU A 95 -7.26 -28.94 0.68
N ASN A 96 -6.22 -29.76 0.55
CA ASN A 96 -6.41 -31.13 0.09
C ASN A 96 -5.41 -32.03 0.82
N GLY A 97 -5.63 -32.15 2.13
CA GLY A 97 -5.13 -33.27 2.90
C GLY A 97 -5.84 -34.54 2.43
N ALA A 98 -5.38 -35.12 1.33
CA ALA A 98 -5.64 -36.53 1.05
C ALA A 98 -4.75 -37.35 1.98
N ASP A 99 -5.18 -37.45 3.24
CA ASP A 99 -4.72 -38.46 4.19
C ASP A 99 -5.20 -39.82 3.67
N ALA A 100 -4.39 -40.44 2.82
CA ALA A 100 -4.53 -41.85 2.49
C ALA A 100 -3.76 -42.65 3.55
N THR A 101 -4.38 -42.85 4.71
CA THR A 101 -3.90 -43.81 5.70
C THR A 101 -4.85 -45.00 5.81
N ASP A 102 -4.25 -46.17 5.57
CA ASP A 102 -4.55 -47.49 6.15
C ASP A 102 -5.88 -48.20 5.78
N GLY A 103 -5.90 -49.48 5.36
CA GLY A 103 -4.93 -50.54 5.63
C GLY A 103 -5.21 -51.87 4.90
N PRO A 104 -4.67 -52.99 5.41
CA PRO A 104 -4.18 -54.11 4.62
C PRO A 104 -5.21 -55.22 4.31
N GLY A 105 -4.81 -56.11 3.40
CA GLY A 105 -5.64 -57.12 2.77
C GLY A 105 -6.35 -58.13 3.68
N ILE A 106 -7.44 -58.66 3.13
CA ILE A 106 -8.11 -59.85 3.64
C ILE A 106 -7.88 -61.01 2.67
N ASN A 107 -7.19 -62.03 3.15
CA ASN A 107 -7.14 -63.35 2.54
C ASN A 107 -8.08 -64.24 3.35
N SER A 108 -9.12 -64.78 2.73
CA SER A 108 -9.81 -66.04 3.11
C SER A 108 -10.66 -66.52 1.93
#